data_AF-A0A2R4JIY8-F1
#
_entry.id   AF-A0A2R4JIY8-F1
#
_cell.length_a   1.000
_cell.length_b   1.000
_cell.length_c   1.000
_cell.angle_alpha   90.00
_cell.angle_beta   90.00
_cell.angle_gamma   90.00
#
_symmetry.space_group_name_H-M   'P 1'
#
loop_
_entity.id
_entity.type
_entity.pdbx_description
1 polymer ?
#
loop_
_entity_poly.entity_id
_entity_poly.type
_entity_poly.pdbx_seq_one_letter_code
_entity_poly.pdbx_strand_id
1 'polypeptide(L)'
;MPISPDARDLCQFVFEPGQVELAVMALETYAGPDEEWVHQAAIRLSGGQLHRLAHWLNSAERELGTFRWYASEPADVSPESHRFAVEFINGLIDKDVPRPPKPR
;
A
#
# COMPACT_ATOMS: atom_id res chain seq x y z
N MET A 1 -5.83 -15.40 4.40
CA MET A 1 -5.97 -16.67 3.64
C MET A 1 -4.71 -16.85 2.80
N PRO A 2 -4.49 -17.90 1.96
CA PRO A 2 -3.43 -17.80 0.97
C PRO A 2 -3.69 -16.58 0.06
N ILE A 3 -2.63 -15.81 -0.24
CA ILE A 3 -2.72 -14.67 -1.18
C ILE A 3 -3.20 -15.16 -2.55
N SER A 4 -4.12 -14.40 -3.15
CA SER A 4 -4.68 -14.75 -4.45
C SER A 4 -3.62 -14.73 -5.56
N PRO A 5 -3.85 -15.45 -6.67
CA PRO A 5 -3.01 -15.34 -7.85
C PRO A 5 -2.91 -13.89 -8.36
N ASP A 6 -4.02 -13.16 -8.40
CA ASP A 6 -4.07 -11.79 -8.91
C ASP A 6 -3.22 -10.83 -8.07
N ALA A 7 -3.30 -10.92 -6.73
CA ALA A 7 -2.47 -10.12 -5.84
C ALA A 7 -0.99 -10.52 -5.94
N ARG A 8 -0.68 -11.81 -6.16
CA ARG A 8 0.69 -12.28 -6.35
C ARG A 8 1.30 -11.78 -7.65
N ASP A 9 0.56 -11.87 -8.75
CA ASP A 9 0.96 -11.36 -10.06
C ASP A 9 1.17 -9.84 -10.01
N LEU A 10 0.28 -9.12 -9.31
CA LEU A 10 0.43 -7.69 -9.10
C LEU A 10 1.66 -7.36 -8.25
N CYS A 11 1.98 -8.16 -7.23
CA CYS A 11 3.23 -8.00 -6.48
C CYS A 11 4.46 -8.18 -7.37
N GLN A 12 4.47 -9.17 -8.27
CA GLN A 12 5.55 -9.39 -9.23
C GLN A 12 5.70 -8.23 -10.22
N PHE A 13 4.60 -7.54 -10.54
CA PHE A 13 4.61 -6.38 -11.43
C PHE A 13 5.09 -5.10 -10.74
N VAL A 14 4.75 -4.90 -9.47
CA VAL A 14 4.93 -3.62 -8.75
C VAL A 14 6.21 -3.58 -7.91
N PHE A 15 6.64 -4.70 -7.34
CA PHE A 15 7.83 -4.76 -6.47
C PHE A 15 9.05 -5.32 -7.19
N GLU A 16 10.23 -4.94 -6.71
CA GLU A 16 11.48 -5.55 -7.16
C GLU A 16 11.48 -7.06 -6.86
N PRO A 17 12.10 -7.92 -7.70
CA PRO A 17 12.08 -9.37 -7.51
C PRO A 17 12.52 -9.84 -6.11
N GLY A 18 13.49 -9.15 -5.51
CA GLY A 18 13.98 -9.45 -4.15
C GLY A 18 13.03 -9.04 -3.01
N GLN A 19 11.93 -8.35 -3.33
CA GLN A 19 10.95 -7.83 -2.37
C GLN A 19 9.59 -8.52 -2.48
N VAL A 20 9.32 -9.27 -3.55
CA VAL A 20 8.00 -9.90 -3.80
C VAL A 20 7.54 -10.76 -2.63
N GLU A 21 8.39 -11.64 -2.11
CA GLU A 21 8.00 -12.51 -0.99
C GLU A 21 7.79 -11.71 0.31
N LEU A 22 8.51 -10.61 0.53
CA LEU A 22 8.25 -9.72 1.66
C LEU A 22 6.92 -8.97 1.50
N ALA A 23 6.56 -8.57 0.28
CA ALA A 23 5.27 -7.96 -0.02
C ALA A 23 4.13 -8.95 0.22
N VAL A 24 4.26 -10.19 -0.26
CA VAL A 24 3.30 -11.28 0.00
C VAL A 24 3.13 -11.52 1.50
N MET A 25 4.22 -11.65 2.25
CA MET A 25 4.16 -11.81 3.70
C MET A 25 3.48 -10.63 4.41
N ALA A 26 3.67 -9.40 3.93
CA ALA A 26 2.99 -8.23 4.49
C ALA A 26 1.48 -8.27 4.21
N LEU A 27 1.06 -8.68 3.01
CA LEU A 27 -0.37 -8.83 2.70
C LEU A 27 -1.02 -9.89 3.60
N GLU A 28 -0.34 -11.00 3.88
CA GLU A 28 -0.86 -12.06 4.75
C GLU A 28 -1.15 -11.61 6.19
N THR A 29 -0.62 -10.45 6.62
CA THR A 29 -0.92 -9.92 7.95
C THR A 29 -2.29 -9.25 8.01
N TYR A 30 -2.86 -8.83 6.88
CA TYR A 30 -4.16 -8.19 6.85
C TYR A 30 -5.29 -9.20 7.11
N ALA A 31 -6.06 -8.97 8.16
CA ALA A 31 -7.18 -9.84 8.54
C ALA A 31 -8.55 -9.13 8.49
N GLY A 32 -8.64 -7.99 7.81
CA GLY A 32 -9.85 -7.19 7.70
C GLY A 32 -10.80 -7.63 6.58
N PRO A 33 -11.95 -6.95 6.42
CA PRO A 33 -12.90 -7.25 5.35
C PRO A 33 -12.32 -6.91 3.97
N ASP A 34 -12.94 -7.48 2.93
CA ASP A 34 -12.57 -7.25 1.52
C ASP A 34 -11.08 -7.51 1.22
N GLU A 35 -10.50 -8.54 1.86
CA GLU A 35 -9.08 -8.94 1.80
C GLU A 35 -8.47 -8.78 0.41
N GLU A 36 -9.10 -9.39 -0.61
CA GLU A 36 -8.60 -9.33 -1.98
C GLU A 36 -8.52 -7.91 -2.55
N TRP A 37 -9.58 -7.13 -2.36
CA TRP A 37 -9.63 -5.77 -2.87
C TRP A 37 -8.62 -4.88 -2.13
N VAL A 38 -8.49 -5.04 -0.81
CA VAL A 38 -7.51 -4.31 0.01
C VAL A 38 -6.09 -4.65 -0.43
N HIS A 39 -5.77 -5.92 -0.66
CA HIS A 39 -4.46 -6.32 -1.14
C HIS A 39 -4.09 -5.61 -2.44
N GLN A 40 -4.95 -5.70 -3.45
CA GLN A 40 -4.69 -5.08 -4.74
C GLN A 40 -4.57 -3.54 -4.64
N ALA A 41 -5.42 -2.91 -3.83
CA ALA A 41 -5.39 -1.47 -3.60
C ALA A 41 -4.11 -1.03 -2.88
N ALA A 42 -3.73 -1.72 -1.80
CA ALA A 42 -2.54 -1.41 -1.02
C ALA A 42 -1.26 -1.61 -1.84
N ILE A 43 -1.20 -2.65 -2.68
CA ILE A 43 -0.08 -2.84 -3.63
C ILE A 43 0.05 -1.62 -4.54
N ARG A 44 -1.04 -1.19 -5.19
CA ARG A 44 -1.03 -0.03 -6.10
C ARG A 44 -0.62 1.26 -5.38
N LEU A 45 -1.22 1.54 -4.22
CA LEU A 45 -0.90 2.72 -3.41
C LEU A 45 0.55 2.75 -2.93
N SER A 46 1.15 1.58 -2.68
CA SER A 46 2.53 1.49 -2.23
C SER A 46 3.55 1.93 -3.29
N GLY A 47 3.22 1.84 -4.58
CA GLY A 47 4.15 2.14 -5.67
C GLY A 47 5.46 1.33 -5.58
N GLY A 48 5.38 0.07 -5.16
CA GLY A 48 6.54 -0.83 -5.06
C GLY A 48 7.39 -0.66 -3.81
N GLN A 49 6.94 0.13 -2.83
CA GLN A 49 7.69 0.39 -1.60
C GLN A 49 7.09 -0.38 -0.42
N LEU A 50 7.86 -1.33 0.14
CA LEU A 50 7.39 -2.20 1.24
C LEU A 50 6.95 -1.43 2.50
N HIS A 51 7.63 -0.35 2.85
CA HIS A 51 7.23 0.48 4.01
C HIS A 51 5.89 1.18 3.79
N ARG A 52 5.61 1.60 2.55
CA ARG A 52 4.30 2.18 2.18
C ARG A 52 3.22 1.10 2.18
N LEU A 53 3.52 -0.09 1.66
CA LEU A 53 2.59 -1.22 1.70
C LEU A 53 2.14 -1.49 3.14
N ALA A 54 3.09 -1.63 4.07
CA ALA A 54 2.79 -1.85 5.48
C ALA A 54 1.94 -0.71 6.08
N HIS A 55 2.22 0.54 5.73
CA HIS A 55 1.42 1.69 6.16
C HIS A 55 -0.02 1.60 5.66
N TRP A 56 -0.20 1.33 4.36
CA TRP A 56 -1.52 1.27 3.74
C TRP A 56 -2.37 0.11 4.27
N LEU A 57 -1.77 -1.05 4.54
CA LEU A 57 -2.44 -2.17 5.21
C LEU A 57 -2.88 -1.80 6.63
N ASN A 58 -2.00 -1.18 7.42
CA ASN A 58 -2.37 -0.68 8.74
C ASN A 58 -3.50 0.37 8.68
N SER A 59 -3.51 1.22 7.66
CA SER A 59 -4.60 2.18 7.44
C SER A 59 -5.92 1.48 7.10
N ALA A 60 -5.88 0.40 6.30
CA ALA A 60 -7.07 -0.38 5.96
C ALA A 60 -7.67 -1.07 7.19
N GLU A 61 -6.84 -1.60 8.09
CA GLU A 61 -7.30 -2.24 9.33
C GLU A 61 -7.92 -1.26 10.31
N ARG A 62 -7.33 -0.06 10.44
CA ARG A 62 -7.74 0.92 11.45
C ARG A 62 -8.88 1.81 10.99
N GLU A 63 -8.82 2.26 9.73
CA GLU A 63 -9.65 3.32 9.17
C GLU A 63 -10.03 3.01 7.71
N LEU A 64 -10.77 1.91 7.50
CA LEU A 64 -11.11 1.41 6.17
C LEU A 64 -11.77 2.46 5.26
N GLY A 65 -12.60 3.35 5.82
CA GLY A 65 -13.22 4.44 5.04
C GLY A 65 -12.19 5.41 4.45
N THR A 66 -11.19 5.79 5.25
CA THR A 66 -10.08 6.64 4.81
C THR A 66 -9.22 5.92 3.78
N PHE A 67 -8.87 4.66 4.02
CA PHE A 67 -8.15 3.83 3.06
C PHE A 67 -8.90 3.76 1.72
N ARG A 68 -10.21 3.51 1.75
CA ARG A 68 -11.06 3.45 0.55
C ARG A 68 -11.05 4.75 -0.25
N TRP A 69 -11.04 5.90 0.42
CA TRP A 69 -10.96 7.19 -0.27
C TRP A 69 -9.65 7.33 -1.06
N TYR A 70 -8.51 6.94 -0.48
CA TYR A 70 -7.22 6.97 -1.19
C TYR A 70 -7.12 5.90 -2.29
N ALA A 71 -7.68 4.71 -2.05
CA ALA A 71 -7.60 3.56 -2.94
C ALA A 71 -8.57 3.59 -4.14
N SER A 72 -9.57 4.49 -4.12
CA SER A 72 -10.62 4.58 -5.14
C SER A 72 -10.48 5.85 -5.98
N GLU A 73 -11.36 6.04 -6.97
CA GLU A 73 -11.54 7.33 -7.66
C GLU A 73 -12.72 8.08 -7.01
N PRO A 74 -12.48 8.97 -6.02
CA PRO A 74 -13.54 9.71 -5.36
C PRO A 74 -14.28 10.65 -6.32
N ALA A 75 -15.61 10.68 -6.23
CA ALA A 75 -16.46 11.52 -7.08
C ALA A 75 -16.51 12.99 -6.61
N ASP A 76 -16.08 13.27 -5.39
CA ASP A 76 -16.15 14.57 -4.72
C ASP A 76 -14.94 15.47 -4.99
N VAL A 77 -13.91 14.98 -5.67
CA VAL A 77 -12.70 15.73 -6.04
C VAL A 77 -12.26 15.46 -7.48
N SER A 78 -11.45 16.35 -8.06
CA SER A 78 -10.89 16.09 -9.40
C SER A 78 -9.84 14.96 -9.35
N PRO A 79 -9.65 14.21 -10.45
CA PRO A 79 -8.61 13.17 -10.52
C PRO A 79 -7.20 13.69 -10.20
N GLU A 80 -6.88 14.92 -10.61
CA GLU A 80 -5.58 15.53 -10.33
C GLU A 80 -5.39 15.83 -8.84
N SER A 81 -6.45 16.30 -8.19
CA SER A 81 -6.45 16.61 -6.76
C SER A 81 -6.32 15.35 -5.92
N HIS A 82 -7.01 14.28 -6.34
CA HIS A 82 -6.89 12.97 -5.70
C HIS A 82 -5.49 12.37 -5.87
N ARG A 83 -4.94 12.39 -7.08
CA ARG A 83 -3.56 11.97 -7.34
C ARG A 83 -2.57 12.74 -6.48
N PHE A 84 -2.71 14.06 -6.40
CA PHE A 84 -1.88 14.89 -5.51
C PHE A 84 -1.98 14.45 -4.05
N ALA A 85 -3.19 14.16 -3.55
CA ALA A 85 -3.37 13.69 -2.17
C ALA A 85 -2.66 12.35 -1.91
N VAL A 86 -2.76 11.40 -2.84
CA VAL A 86 -2.06 10.10 -2.75
C VAL A 86 -0.54 10.31 -2.75
N GLU A 87 -0.02 11.12 -3.67
CA GLU A 87 1.41 11.45 -3.76
C GLU A 87 1.91 12.16 -2.49
N PHE A 88 1.13 13.09 -1.96
CA PHE A 88 1.44 13.83 -0.74
C PHE A 88 1.55 12.89 0.47
N ILE A 89 0.56 12.01 0.67
CA ILE A 89 0.59 11.04 1.78
C ILE A 89 1.75 10.06 1.62
N ASN A 90 1.99 9.53 0.42
CA ASN A 90 3.15 8.68 0.17
C ASN A 90 4.47 9.39 0.50
N GLY A 91 4.59 10.68 0.17
CA GLY A 91 5.74 11.51 0.52
C GLY A 91 5.88 11.77 2.03
N LEU A 92 4.79 11.78 2.79
CA LEU A 92 4.84 11.82 4.26
C LEU A 92 5.31 10.48 4.84
N ILE A 93 4.74 9.36 4.36
CA ILE A 93 5.11 8.02 4.79
C ILE A 93 6.62 7.78 4.58
N ASP A 94 7.18 8.25 3.46
CA ASP A 94 8.61 8.14 3.18
C ASP A 94 9.51 8.88 4.16
N LYS A 95 9.04 9.99 4.73
CA LYS A 95 9.80 10.77 5.72
C LYS A 95 9.84 10.09 7.08
N ASP A 96 8.80 9.31 7.40
CA ASP A 96 8.66 8.61 8.67
C ASP A 96 9.47 7.30 8.72
N VAL A 97 10.08 6.88 7.61
CA VAL A 97 11.00 5.74 7.59
C VAL A 97 12.27 6.09 8.38
N PRO A 98 12.59 5.34 9.46
CA PRO A 98 13.82 5.57 10.21
C PRO A 98 15.03 5.46 9.28
N ARG A 99 15.79 6.55 9.14
CA ARG A 99 17.06 6.47 8.39
C ARG A 99 18.05 5.66 9.22
N PRO A 100 18.75 4.68 8.62
CA PRO A 100 19.83 4.01 9.32
C PRO A 100 20.85 5.05 9.79
N PRO A 101 21.39 4.94 11.02
CA PRO A 101 22.41 5.85 11.49
C PRO A 101 23.59 5.80 10.52
N LYS A 102 24.08 6.97 10.09
CA LYS A 102 25.29 7.03 9.25
C LYS A 102 26.45 6.39 10.02
N PRO A 103 27.31 5.58 9.37
CA PRO A 103 28.58 5.16 9.97
C PRO A 103 29.36 6.41 10.38
N ARG A 104 29.82 6.45 11.64
CA ARG A 104 30.77 7.46 12.11
C ARG A 104 32.17 7.09 11.65
#